data_AF-A5Z9X6-F1
#
_entry.id   AF-A5Z9X6-F1
#
_cell.length_a   1.000
_cell.length_b   1.000
_cell.length_c   1.000
_cell.angle_alpha   90.00
_cell.angle_beta   90.00
_cell.angle_gamma   90.00
#
_symmetry.space_group_name_H-M   'P 1'
#
loop_
_entity.id
_entity.type
_entity.pdbx_description
1 polymer ?
#
loop_
_entity_poly.entity_id
_entity_poly.type
_entity_poly.pdbx_seq_one_letter_code
_entity_poly.pdbx_strand_id
1 'polypeptide(L)'
;MKKIINLTILSTIILSLSFIPAIPTNAASKVNITYYSSNGYFKAKLNRSKRKITIKNKVNKKRGYAPAIRREGYIFDGWYSKKKGGKKYSASTIITKKQKLYPHWIKKYKINTNYFVPVGMTCYSLSDYEPYWGDLKVVNKKKGSYYYNYTLTNFKNDYFYIGSRSNSLDVNNSSYRCFYANMNCKLKNIINITKITILKTFLKKLAIKHYNYDSSYRYLEFVCGSTHYADETDETDIVWQLTLNSKNQVTPNTVVSFEANDDWEQY
;
A
#
# COMPACT_ATOMS: atom_id res chain seq x y z
N MET A 1 4.63 67.31 -78.91
CA MET A 1 4.19 66.39 -77.83
C MET A 1 5.44 65.83 -77.15
N LYS A 2 5.51 65.94 -75.82
CA LYS A 2 6.72 65.81 -74.99
C LYS A 2 7.21 64.35 -74.86
N LYS A 3 8.54 64.19 -74.87
CA LYS A 3 9.29 63.02 -74.40
C LYS A 3 9.09 62.81 -72.88
N ILE A 4 9.00 61.56 -72.45
CA ILE A 4 9.24 61.06 -71.08
C ILE A 4 10.06 59.78 -71.29
N ILE A 5 11.41 59.80 -71.23
CA ILE A 5 12.32 59.72 -70.08
C ILE A 5 12.12 58.49 -69.18
N ASN A 6 13.11 57.59 -69.30
CA ASN A 6 13.60 56.50 -68.44
C ASN A 6 13.28 56.58 -66.93
N LEU A 7 13.10 55.40 -66.32
CA LEU A 7 13.74 55.05 -65.04
C LEU A 7 13.75 53.51 -64.83
N THR A 8 14.93 52.90 -64.96
CA THR A 8 15.69 52.17 -63.91
C THR A 8 15.23 50.74 -63.59
N ILE A 9 16.02 49.73 -63.97
CA ILE A 9 17.02 49.06 -63.09
C ILE A 9 16.32 48.32 -61.94
N LEU A 10 16.34 46.98 -61.93
CA LEU A 10 17.18 46.17 -61.03
C LEU A 10 16.64 44.73 -60.93
N SER A 11 17.58 43.78 -61.05
CA SER A 11 17.56 42.45 -60.45
C SER A 11 16.65 41.37 -61.05
N THR A 12 17.26 40.62 -61.96
CA THR A 12 17.06 39.17 -62.08
C THR A 12 17.30 38.48 -60.73
N ILE A 13 16.24 38.26 -59.95
CA ILE A 13 16.27 37.28 -58.86
C ILE A 13 15.96 35.93 -59.50
N ILE A 14 17.01 35.18 -59.79
CA ILE A 14 16.92 33.73 -59.99
C ILE A 14 16.47 33.16 -58.65
N LEU A 15 15.16 32.91 -58.52
CA LEU A 15 14.62 32.12 -57.43
C LEU A 15 14.97 30.66 -57.74
N SER A 16 16.20 30.26 -57.46
CA SER A 16 16.55 28.84 -57.36
C SER A 16 15.83 28.28 -56.13
N LEU A 17 14.57 27.92 -56.30
CA LEU A 17 13.94 26.91 -55.45
C LEU A 17 14.76 25.63 -55.68
N SER A 18 15.81 25.45 -54.88
CA SER A 18 16.27 24.11 -54.59
C SER A 18 15.08 23.40 -53.97
N PHE A 19 14.41 22.59 -54.78
CA PHE A 19 13.52 21.56 -54.29
C PHE A 19 14.37 20.69 -53.37
N ILE A 20 14.38 21.01 -52.07
CA ILE A 20 14.76 20.04 -51.06
C ILE A 20 13.65 18.99 -51.18
N PRO A 21 13.92 17.77 -51.69
CA PRO A 21 12.92 16.72 -51.63
C PRO A 21 12.58 16.58 -50.15
N ALA A 22 11.33 16.89 -49.80
CA ALA A 22 10.83 16.62 -48.47
C ALA A 22 11.03 15.12 -48.25
N ILE A 23 12.08 14.75 -47.50
CA ILE A 23 12.28 13.36 -47.11
C ILE A 23 10.99 13.00 -46.38
N PRO A 24 10.17 12.08 -46.90
CA PRO A 24 8.99 11.67 -46.17
C PRO A 24 9.51 11.07 -44.88
N THR A 25 9.34 11.80 -43.78
CA THR A 25 9.62 11.26 -42.46
C THR A 25 8.59 10.16 -42.27
N ASN A 26 8.98 8.92 -42.59
CA ASN A 26 8.09 7.77 -42.53
C ASN A 26 7.41 7.78 -41.17
N ALA A 27 6.09 7.97 -41.17
CA ALA A 27 5.31 7.97 -39.95
C ALA A 27 5.60 6.66 -39.23
N ALA A 28 6.21 6.73 -38.05
CA ALA A 28 6.67 5.55 -37.32
C ALA A 28 5.53 4.52 -37.25
N SER A 29 5.79 3.31 -37.76
CA SER A 29 4.81 2.24 -37.80
C SER A 29 4.22 2.00 -36.40
N LYS A 30 2.91 1.77 -36.33
CA LYS A 30 2.19 1.60 -35.06
C LYS A 30 1.69 0.17 -34.90
N VAL A 31 1.78 -0.36 -33.69
CA VAL A 31 1.26 -1.68 -33.31
C VAL A 31 0.28 -1.57 -32.15
N ASN A 32 -0.70 -2.46 -32.13
CA ASN A 32 -1.74 -2.48 -31.11
C ASN A 32 -1.30 -3.28 -29.87
N ILE A 33 -1.46 -2.67 -28.70
CA ILE A 33 -1.35 -3.33 -27.40
C ILE A 33 -2.75 -3.43 -26.81
N THR A 34 -3.21 -4.65 -26.54
CA THR A 34 -4.54 -4.91 -25.97
C THR A 34 -4.41 -5.32 -24.51
N TYR A 35 -4.96 -4.51 -23.61
CA TYR A 35 -5.01 -4.73 -22.18
C TYR A 35 -6.35 -5.36 -21.81
N TYR A 36 -6.34 -6.50 -21.11
CA TYR A 36 -7.55 -7.17 -20.63
C TYR A 36 -7.86 -6.78 -19.18
N SER A 37 -9.13 -6.63 -18.82
CA SER A 37 -9.52 -6.40 -17.42
C SER A 37 -9.49 -7.69 -16.58
N SER A 38 -9.75 -8.83 -17.21
CA SER A 38 -9.90 -10.14 -16.55
C SER A 38 -10.93 -10.04 -15.40
N ASN A 39 -10.53 -10.36 -14.17
CA ASN A 39 -11.40 -10.29 -12.98
C ASN A 39 -11.35 -8.92 -12.27
N GLY A 40 -10.71 -7.91 -12.88
CA GLY A 40 -10.71 -6.53 -12.39
C GLY A 40 -11.52 -5.60 -13.29
N TYR A 41 -11.38 -4.30 -13.09
CA TYR A 41 -12.02 -3.25 -13.88
C TYR A 41 -11.07 -2.06 -14.08
N PHE A 42 -11.21 -1.37 -15.21
CA PHE A 42 -10.42 -0.17 -15.48
C PHE A 42 -10.93 1.01 -14.63
N LYS A 43 -10.01 1.77 -14.01
CA LYS A 43 -10.37 2.86 -13.08
C LYS A 43 -11.12 4.00 -13.78
N ALA A 44 -10.74 4.33 -15.02
CA ALA A 44 -11.34 5.39 -15.81
C ALA A 44 -12.84 5.11 -16.08
N LYS A 45 -13.72 6.09 -15.77
CA LYS A 45 -15.19 5.95 -15.84
C LYS A 45 -15.66 5.41 -17.19
N LEU A 46 -15.17 5.98 -18.29
CA LEU A 46 -15.50 5.59 -19.66
C LEU A 46 -15.11 4.15 -20.05
N ASN A 47 -14.24 3.50 -19.27
CA ASN A 47 -13.73 2.17 -19.57
C ASN A 47 -14.12 1.13 -18.51
N ARG A 48 -14.89 1.50 -17.49
CA ARG A 48 -15.16 0.65 -16.33
C ARG A 48 -15.89 -0.66 -16.70
N SER A 49 -16.82 -0.60 -17.64
CA SER A 49 -17.56 -1.76 -18.18
C SER A 49 -16.77 -2.57 -19.22
N LYS A 50 -15.67 -2.04 -19.75
CA LYS A 50 -14.94 -2.66 -20.87
C LYS A 50 -14.13 -3.86 -20.39
N ARG A 51 -14.26 -4.98 -21.11
CA ARG A 51 -13.43 -6.17 -20.85
C ARG A 51 -12.00 -6.05 -21.36
N LYS A 52 -11.73 -5.16 -22.32
CA LYS A 52 -10.40 -4.88 -22.86
C LYS A 52 -10.30 -3.44 -23.41
N ILE A 53 -9.09 -2.90 -23.48
CA ILE A 53 -8.74 -1.62 -24.12
C ILE A 53 -7.57 -1.85 -25.07
N THR A 54 -7.59 -1.22 -26.24
CA THR A 54 -6.46 -1.25 -27.18
C THR A 54 -5.83 0.13 -27.28
N ILE A 55 -4.50 0.19 -27.16
CA ILE A 55 -3.69 1.40 -27.32
C ILE A 55 -2.68 1.17 -28.46
N LYS A 56 -2.57 2.14 -29.37
CA LYS A 56 -1.55 2.14 -30.43
C LYS A 56 -0.22 2.60 -29.84
N ASN A 57 0.85 1.85 -30.10
CA ASN A 57 2.23 2.21 -29.73
C ASN A 57 3.10 2.24 -30.99
N LYS A 58 4.09 3.14 -31.04
CA LYS A 58 5.10 3.16 -32.11
C LYS A 58 6.01 1.92 -31.98
N VAL A 59 6.31 1.27 -33.11
CA VAL A 59 7.24 0.15 -33.15
C VAL A 59 8.62 0.60 -32.68
N ASN A 60 9.34 -0.29 -31.98
CA ASN A 60 10.66 -0.06 -31.40
C ASN A 60 10.71 1.09 -30.38
N LYS A 61 9.57 1.46 -29.79
CA LYS A 61 9.48 2.41 -28.68
C LYS A 61 9.03 1.73 -27.40
N LYS A 62 9.32 2.39 -26.27
CA LYS A 62 8.90 1.96 -24.92
C LYS A 62 7.38 1.86 -24.85
N ARG A 63 6.86 0.89 -24.09
CA ARG A 63 5.43 0.67 -23.87
C ARG A 63 4.72 1.94 -23.38
N GLY A 64 5.37 2.72 -22.51
CA GLY A 64 4.81 3.93 -21.93
C GLY A 64 3.75 3.65 -20.87
N TYR A 65 2.78 4.56 -20.72
CA TYR A 65 1.71 4.43 -19.74
C TYR A 65 0.77 3.26 -20.05
N ALA A 66 0.18 2.69 -19.00
CA ALA A 66 -0.83 1.62 -19.10
C ALA A 66 -2.15 2.12 -18.53
N PRO A 67 -3.30 1.55 -18.95
CA PRO A 67 -4.55 1.77 -18.24
C PRO A 67 -4.42 1.40 -16.76
N ALA A 68 -4.89 2.26 -15.87
CA ALA A 68 -5.00 1.95 -14.46
C ALA A 68 -6.17 0.99 -14.22
N ILE A 69 -5.93 -0.06 -13.45
CA ILE A 69 -6.86 -1.15 -13.21
C ILE A 69 -6.95 -1.46 -11.70
N ARG A 70 -8.13 -1.87 -11.24
CA ARG A 70 -8.39 -2.24 -9.83
C ARG A 70 -9.15 -3.56 -9.76
N ARG A 71 -8.94 -4.27 -8.65
CA ARG A 71 -9.67 -5.48 -8.26
C ARG A 71 -9.78 -5.49 -6.75
N GLU A 72 -11.00 -5.52 -6.21
CA GLU A 72 -11.22 -5.49 -4.76
C GLU A 72 -10.55 -6.67 -4.06
N GLY A 73 -9.88 -6.40 -2.94
CA GLY A 73 -9.09 -7.39 -2.19
C GLY A 73 -7.75 -7.80 -2.82
N TYR A 74 -7.34 -7.16 -3.93
CA TYR A 74 -6.07 -7.47 -4.61
C TYR A 74 -5.25 -6.22 -4.90
N ILE A 75 -3.96 -6.42 -5.08
CA ILE A 75 -2.99 -5.43 -5.53
C ILE A 75 -2.57 -5.77 -6.93
N PHE A 76 -2.57 -4.75 -7.78
CA PHE A 76 -2.08 -4.89 -9.14
C PHE A 76 -0.57 -5.13 -9.12
N ASP A 77 -0.14 -6.31 -9.58
CA ASP A 77 1.29 -6.62 -9.67
C ASP A 77 1.91 -6.06 -10.95
N GLY A 78 1.18 -6.12 -12.06
CA GLY A 78 1.64 -5.64 -13.35
C GLY A 78 0.90 -6.25 -14.53
N TRP A 79 1.31 -5.85 -15.74
CA TRP A 79 0.82 -6.35 -17.01
C TRP A 79 1.73 -7.46 -17.54
N TYR A 80 1.16 -8.59 -17.93
CA TYR A 80 1.91 -9.79 -18.35
C TYR A 80 1.44 -10.32 -19.69
N SER A 81 2.33 -11.01 -20.42
CA SER A 81 2.00 -11.57 -21.74
C SER A 81 0.99 -12.73 -21.73
N LYS A 82 0.76 -13.35 -20.57
CA LYS A 82 -0.16 -14.48 -20.38
C LYS A 82 -1.03 -14.28 -19.13
N LYS A 83 -2.21 -14.92 -19.10
CA LYS A 83 -3.13 -14.90 -17.94
C LYS A 83 -2.49 -15.49 -16.67
N LYS A 84 -1.68 -16.55 -16.83
CA LYS A 84 -0.85 -17.16 -15.78
C LYS A 84 0.60 -17.20 -16.29
N GLY A 85 1.56 -16.83 -15.43
CA GLY A 85 2.97 -16.69 -15.81
C GLY A 85 3.19 -15.68 -16.94
N GLY A 86 4.20 -15.94 -17.78
CA GLY A 86 4.57 -15.06 -18.89
C GLY A 86 5.49 -13.91 -18.47
N LYS A 87 5.89 -13.11 -19.46
CA LYS A 87 6.82 -11.98 -19.26
C LYS A 87 6.06 -10.77 -18.74
N LYS A 88 6.59 -10.11 -17.71
CA LYS A 88 6.10 -8.82 -17.21
C LYS A 88 6.50 -7.70 -18.17
N TYR A 89 5.55 -6.82 -18.48
CA TYR A 89 5.74 -5.65 -19.34
C TYR A 89 5.71 -4.38 -18.49
N SER A 90 6.90 -3.82 -18.26
CA SER A 90 7.09 -2.51 -17.62
C SER A 90 6.76 -1.36 -18.59
N ALA A 91 6.76 -0.11 -18.11
CA ALA A 91 6.70 1.07 -18.99
C ALA A 91 7.89 1.16 -19.95
N SER A 92 9.06 0.64 -19.55
CA SER A 92 10.30 0.65 -20.33
C SER A 92 10.42 -0.49 -21.35
N THR A 93 9.52 -1.48 -21.33
CA THR A 93 9.57 -2.61 -22.28
C THR A 93 9.41 -2.12 -23.71
N ILE A 94 10.34 -2.45 -24.60
CA ILE A 94 10.27 -2.10 -26.02
C ILE A 94 9.21 -2.96 -26.73
N ILE A 95 8.36 -2.30 -27.53
CA ILE A 95 7.26 -2.93 -28.25
C ILE A 95 7.63 -3.04 -29.72
N THR A 96 7.80 -4.27 -30.19
CA THR A 96 8.16 -4.57 -31.59
C THR A 96 6.99 -5.12 -32.40
N LYS A 97 5.99 -5.70 -31.73
CA LYS A 97 4.83 -6.35 -32.36
C LYS A 97 3.55 -6.19 -31.55
N LYS A 98 2.42 -6.57 -32.15
CA LYS A 98 1.11 -6.63 -31.48
C LYS A 98 1.19 -7.47 -30.21
N GLN A 99 0.64 -6.95 -29.11
CA GLN A 99 0.72 -7.61 -27.80
C GLN A 99 -0.65 -7.70 -27.12
N LYS A 100 -0.91 -8.82 -26.46
CA LYS A 100 -2.00 -8.98 -25.49
C LYS A 100 -1.39 -8.96 -24.09
N LEU A 101 -1.94 -8.16 -23.19
CA LEU A 101 -1.47 -8.01 -21.82
C LEU A 101 -2.59 -8.29 -20.82
N TYR A 102 -2.27 -9.07 -19.81
CA TYR A 102 -3.17 -9.53 -18.76
C TYR A 102 -2.69 -9.02 -17.40
N PRO A 103 -3.61 -8.58 -16.53
CA PRO A 103 -3.25 -8.06 -15.23
C PRO A 103 -2.99 -9.24 -14.29
N HIS A 104 -1.84 -9.21 -13.62
CA HIS A 104 -1.59 -10.12 -12.50
C HIS A 104 -1.89 -9.41 -11.19
N TRP A 105 -2.34 -10.22 -10.23
CA TRP A 105 -2.91 -9.75 -8.98
C TRP A 105 -2.28 -10.47 -7.81
N ILE A 106 -1.97 -9.73 -6.76
CA ILE A 106 -1.53 -10.26 -5.46
C ILE A 106 -2.68 -10.10 -4.48
N LYS A 107 -3.12 -11.18 -3.83
CA LYS A 107 -4.20 -11.12 -2.84
C LYS A 107 -3.71 -10.36 -1.60
N LYS A 108 -4.48 -9.35 -1.16
CA LYS A 108 -4.18 -8.60 0.06
C LYS A 108 -4.34 -9.47 1.30
N TYR A 109 -3.65 -9.10 2.36
CA TYR A 109 -4.03 -9.58 3.68
C TYR A 109 -5.37 -8.94 4.09
N LYS A 110 -6.21 -9.72 4.75
CA LYS A 110 -7.38 -9.20 5.47
C LYS A 110 -6.92 -8.89 6.88
N ILE A 111 -7.05 -7.64 7.29
CA ILE A 111 -6.72 -7.14 8.62
C ILE A 111 -7.96 -7.26 9.50
N ASN A 112 -7.77 -7.74 10.73
CA ASN A 112 -8.77 -7.71 11.78
C ASN A 112 -8.67 -6.37 12.53
N THR A 113 -9.55 -5.44 12.16
CA THR A 113 -9.58 -4.08 12.72
C THR A 113 -10.16 -4.03 14.12
N ASN A 114 -10.67 -5.13 14.68
CA ASN A 114 -11.17 -5.15 16.06
C ASN A 114 -10.07 -4.88 17.09
N TYR A 115 -8.80 -5.06 16.73
CA TYR A 115 -7.67 -4.68 17.58
C TYR A 115 -7.42 -3.16 17.60
N PHE A 116 -7.92 -2.43 16.60
CA PHE A 116 -7.64 -0.99 16.42
C PHE A 116 -8.57 -0.16 17.28
N VAL A 117 -9.85 -0.54 17.31
CA VAL A 117 -10.89 0.11 18.12
C VAL A 117 -10.46 0.24 19.60
N PRO A 118 -9.97 -0.80 20.29
CA PRO A 118 -9.47 -0.66 21.65
C PRO A 118 -8.23 0.24 21.85
N VAL A 119 -7.36 0.37 20.84
CA VAL A 119 -6.10 1.13 20.95
C VAL A 119 -6.37 2.63 21.09
N GLY A 120 -7.55 3.11 20.67
CA GLY A 120 -8.00 4.49 20.89
C GLY A 120 -9.19 4.62 21.84
N MET A 121 -9.72 3.53 22.40
CA MET A 121 -10.88 3.64 23.28
C MET A 121 -10.48 3.88 24.74
N THR A 122 -11.19 4.78 25.41
CA THR A 122 -11.18 4.84 26.87
C THR A 122 -12.01 3.69 27.44
N CYS A 123 -11.33 2.71 28.03
CA CYS A 123 -11.96 1.61 28.75
C CYS A 123 -11.69 1.78 30.25
N TYR A 124 -12.69 1.54 31.09
CA TYR A 124 -12.62 1.78 32.53
C TYR A 124 -12.57 0.49 33.34
N SER A 125 -12.63 -0.68 32.72
CA SER A 125 -12.60 -1.96 33.38
C SER A 125 -12.07 -3.04 32.45
N LEU A 126 -11.68 -4.19 33.00
CA LEU A 126 -11.23 -5.32 32.18
C LEU A 126 -12.36 -5.80 31.24
N SER A 127 -13.60 -5.85 31.73
CA SER A 127 -14.77 -6.26 30.96
C SER A 127 -15.07 -5.40 29.75
N ASP A 128 -14.61 -4.13 29.71
CA ASP A 128 -14.79 -3.27 28.53
C ASP A 128 -13.93 -3.73 27.35
N TYR A 129 -12.84 -4.45 27.63
CA TYR A 129 -11.91 -4.95 26.61
C TYR A 129 -12.27 -6.35 26.09
N GLU A 130 -12.92 -7.17 26.90
CA GLU A 130 -13.26 -8.56 26.59
C GLU A 130 -14.13 -8.75 25.32
N PRO A 131 -15.08 -7.85 24.97
CA PRO A 131 -15.80 -7.92 23.69
C PRO A 131 -14.89 -7.89 22.45
N TYR A 132 -13.72 -7.27 22.55
CA TYR A 132 -12.78 -7.13 21.44
C TYR A 132 -11.70 -8.22 21.44
N TRP A 133 -11.27 -8.65 22.62
CA TRP A 133 -10.09 -9.50 22.79
C TRP A 133 -10.39 -10.90 23.32
N GLY A 134 -11.64 -11.17 23.70
CA GLY A 134 -12.10 -12.37 24.39
C GLY A 134 -11.69 -12.36 25.86
N ASP A 135 -11.96 -13.47 26.54
CA ASP A 135 -11.64 -13.63 27.97
C ASP A 135 -10.14 -13.39 28.22
N LEU A 136 -9.86 -12.45 29.13
CA LEU A 136 -8.52 -12.05 29.49
C LEU A 136 -8.11 -12.69 30.82
N LYS A 137 -6.89 -13.23 30.86
CA LYS A 137 -6.31 -13.86 32.06
C LYS A 137 -5.04 -13.14 32.46
N VAL A 138 -4.93 -12.78 33.73
CA VAL A 138 -3.69 -12.24 34.29
C VAL A 138 -2.62 -13.33 34.31
N VAL A 139 -1.47 -13.07 33.68
CA VAL A 139 -0.31 -13.98 33.68
C VAL A 139 0.87 -13.43 34.46
N ASN A 140 0.92 -12.11 34.65
CA ASN A 140 1.95 -11.47 35.45
C ASN A 140 1.42 -10.17 36.04
N LYS A 141 1.96 -9.81 37.20
CA LYS A 141 1.66 -8.58 37.93
C LYS A 141 2.93 -8.03 38.55
N LYS A 142 3.17 -6.73 38.34
CA LYS A 142 4.29 -6.02 38.93
C LYS A 142 3.80 -4.76 39.64
N LYS A 143 4.10 -4.63 40.93
CA LYS A 143 3.87 -3.40 41.70
C LYS A 143 4.93 -2.36 41.33
N GLY A 144 4.50 -1.24 40.78
CA GLY A 144 5.31 -0.03 40.60
C GLY A 144 5.06 0.98 41.71
N SER A 145 5.68 2.16 41.59
CA SER A 145 5.56 3.23 42.59
C SER A 145 4.15 3.84 42.65
N TYR A 146 3.47 3.95 41.50
CA TYR A 146 2.14 4.59 41.38
C TYR A 146 1.04 3.66 40.87
N TYR A 147 1.43 2.58 40.18
CA TYR A 147 0.52 1.70 39.47
C TYR A 147 0.94 0.24 39.64
N TYR A 148 -0.04 -0.65 39.57
CA TYR A 148 0.15 -2.06 39.32
C TYR A 148 0.10 -2.30 37.81
N ASN A 149 1.15 -2.88 37.26
CA ASN A 149 1.23 -3.25 35.85
C ASN A 149 0.86 -4.72 35.72
N TYR A 150 -0.09 -5.01 34.84
CA TYR A 150 -0.56 -6.36 34.57
C TYR A 150 -0.19 -6.75 33.15
N THR A 151 0.26 -8.00 33.00
CA THR A 151 0.30 -8.67 31.71
C THR A 151 -0.86 -9.64 31.66
N LEU A 152 -1.72 -9.47 30.66
CA LEU A 152 -2.88 -10.29 30.40
C LEU A 152 -2.62 -11.12 29.15
N THR A 153 -3.31 -12.26 29.02
CA THR A 153 -3.35 -13.03 27.79
C THR A 153 -4.77 -13.49 27.46
N ASN A 154 -5.03 -13.73 26.17
CA ASN A 154 -6.27 -14.33 25.69
C ASN A 154 -6.04 -15.76 25.18
N PHE A 155 -7.10 -16.45 24.76
CA PHE A 155 -7.04 -17.79 24.18
C PHE A 155 -6.20 -17.90 22.88
N LYS A 156 -5.85 -16.76 22.26
CA LYS A 156 -5.02 -16.70 21.04
C LYS A 156 -3.53 -16.53 21.34
N ASN A 157 -3.15 -16.49 22.62
CA ASN A 157 -1.79 -16.21 23.10
C ASN A 157 -1.27 -14.83 22.63
N ASP A 158 -2.16 -13.85 22.55
CA ASP A 158 -1.81 -12.44 22.50
C ASP A 158 -1.56 -11.94 23.93
N TYR A 159 -0.78 -10.86 24.07
CA TYR A 159 -0.50 -10.24 25.36
C TYR A 159 -0.99 -8.80 25.38
N PHE A 160 -1.61 -8.40 26.47
CA PHE A 160 -2.10 -7.05 26.69
C PHE A 160 -1.49 -6.51 27.97
N TYR A 161 -1.11 -5.25 27.95
CA TYR A 161 -0.45 -4.59 29.05
C TYR A 161 -1.33 -3.45 29.51
N ILE A 162 -1.78 -3.53 30.76
CA ILE A 162 -2.62 -2.52 31.37
C ILE A 162 -2.08 -2.12 32.74
N GLY A 163 -2.37 -0.89 33.14
CA GLY A 163 -2.07 -0.37 34.47
C GLY A 163 -3.33 -0.11 35.29
N SER A 164 -3.23 -0.24 36.62
CA SER A 164 -4.27 0.22 37.55
C SER A 164 -3.66 0.87 38.80
N ARG A 165 -4.35 1.85 39.38
CA ARG A 165 -3.91 2.55 40.61
C ARG A 165 -4.07 1.70 41.87
N SER A 166 -4.97 0.72 41.85
CA SER A 166 -5.22 -0.18 42.97
C SER A 166 -4.86 -1.62 42.61
N ASN A 167 -4.65 -2.45 43.64
CA ASN A 167 -4.38 -3.88 43.47
C ASN A 167 -5.67 -4.67 43.14
N SER A 168 -6.39 -4.26 42.10
CA SER A 168 -7.82 -4.50 41.98
C SER A 168 -8.21 -5.73 41.18
N LEU A 169 -7.44 -6.09 40.15
CA LEU A 169 -7.74 -7.23 39.27
C LEU A 169 -7.61 -8.60 39.97
N ASP A 170 -6.94 -8.66 41.11
CA ASP A 170 -6.83 -9.87 41.93
C ASP A 170 -7.98 -10.00 42.95
N VAL A 171 -8.76 -8.93 43.19
CA VAL A 171 -9.69 -8.82 44.34
C VAL A 171 -11.15 -8.72 43.90
N ASN A 172 -11.47 -8.02 42.81
CA ASN A 172 -12.82 -7.99 42.23
C ASN A 172 -12.73 -7.62 40.73
N ASN A 173 -13.51 -8.25 39.85
CA ASN A 173 -13.32 -8.07 38.40
C ASN A 173 -14.16 -6.92 37.80
N SER A 174 -15.05 -6.31 38.59
CA SER A 174 -16.22 -5.61 38.05
C SER A 174 -16.22 -4.07 38.09
N SER A 175 -15.19 -3.39 38.63
CA SER A 175 -15.36 -1.95 38.97
C SER A 175 -14.09 -1.08 39.00
N TYR A 176 -13.09 -1.32 38.14
CA TYR A 176 -11.80 -0.62 38.30
C TYR A 176 -11.19 -0.05 37.03
N ARG A 177 -10.92 1.27 37.08
CA ARG A 177 -10.24 2.06 36.05
C ARG A 177 -8.88 1.47 35.75
N CYS A 178 -8.81 0.75 34.64
CA CYS A 178 -7.57 0.33 34.00
C CYS A 178 -7.23 1.33 32.90
N PHE A 179 -5.96 1.47 32.57
CA PHE A 179 -5.56 2.19 31.36
C PHE A 179 -4.73 1.26 30.48
N TYR A 180 -4.90 1.42 29.17
CA TYR A 180 -4.12 0.72 28.16
C TYR A 180 -2.67 1.22 28.18
N ALA A 181 -1.72 0.30 28.12
CA ALA A 181 -0.30 0.62 27.98
C ALA A 181 0.26 0.13 26.64
N ASN A 182 0.05 -1.15 26.30
CA ASN A 182 0.52 -1.73 25.05
C ASN A 182 -0.21 -3.06 24.77
N MET A 183 0.01 -3.62 23.58
CA MET A 183 -0.50 -4.91 23.16
C MET A 183 0.50 -5.58 22.21
N ASN A 184 0.69 -6.88 22.39
CA ASN A 184 1.56 -7.73 21.58
C ASN A 184 0.76 -8.90 21.01
N CYS A 185 0.45 -8.84 19.73
CA CYS A 185 -0.37 -9.86 19.07
C CYS A 185 0.45 -10.72 18.11
N LYS A 186 0.07 -11.99 17.96
CA LYS A 186 0.64 -12.83 16.90
C LYS A 186 0.08 -12.37 15.55
N LEU A 187 0.94 -12.23 14.55
CA LEU A 187 0.56 -11.74 13.23
C LEU A 187 -0.61 -12.53 12.60
N LYS A 188 -0.68 -13.85 12.81
CA LYS A 188 -1.79 -14.71 12.37
C LYS A 188 -3.16 -14.39 12.98
N ASN A 189 -3.18 -13.73 14.15
CA ASN A 189 -4.41 -13.34 14.84
C ASN A 189 -4.96 -12.01 14.28
N ILE A 190 -4.07 -11.19 13.70
CA ILE A 190 -4.40 -9.87 13.15
C ILE A 190 -4.62 -9.94 11.64
N ILE A 191 -3.90 -10.81 10.93
CA ILE A 191 -4.04 -10.99 9.48
C ILE A 191 -4.08 -12.46 9.09
N ASN A 192 -4.68 -12.74 7.93
CA ASN A 192 -4.75 -14.09 7.34
C ASN A 192 -3.41 -14.58 6.72
N ILE A 193 -2.31 -14.47 7.46
CA ILE A 193 -1.01 -15.04 7.11
C ILE A 193 -0.95 -16.51 7.53
N THR A 194 -0.47 -17.38 6.63
CA THR A 194 -0.38 -18.83 6.89
C THR A 194 1.03 -19.39 6.66
N LYS A 195 1.93 -18.61 6.06
CA LYS A 195 3.27 -19.04 5.67
C LYS A 195 4.28 -17.94 5.94
N ILE A 196 5.53 -18.36 6.12
CA ILE A 196 6.68 -17.44 6.17
C ILE A 196 6.68 -16.57 4.91
N THR A 197 6.86 -15.26 5.10
CA THR A 197 6.77 -14.28 4.02
C THR A 197 7.93 -13.29 4.12
N ILE A 198 8.65 -13.08 3.02
CA ILE A 198 9.72 -12.07 2.93
C ILE A 198 9.14 -10.65 3.08
N LEU A 199 9.89 -9.74 3.70
CA LEU A 199 9.48 -8.37 4.00
C LEU A 199 8.78 -7.66 2.83
N LYS A 200 9.41 -7.68 1.65
CA LYS A 200 8.87 -7.03 0.44
C LYS A 200 7.48 -7.53 0.06
N THR A 201 7.25 -8.84 0.17
CA THR A 201 5.94 -9.43 -0.14
C THR A 201 4.95 -9.16 0.98
N PHE A 202 5.41 -9.11 2.24
CA PHE A 202 4.58 -8.80 3.40
C PHE A 202 4.01 -7.38 3.31
N LEU A 203 4.87 -6.36 3.22
CA LEU A 203 4.48 -4.96 3.05
C LEU A 203 3.60 -4.77 1.82
N LYS A 204 3.99 -5.40 0.70
CA LYS A 204 3.19 -5.35 -0.52
C LYS A 204 1.80 -5.91 -0.27
N LYS A 205 1.62 -7.07 0.37
CA LYS A 205 0.28 -7.66 0.62
C LYS A 205 -0.57 -6.86 1.61
N LEU A 206 0.04 -6.06 2.48
CA LEU A 206 -0.64 -5.08 3.33
C LEU A 206 -0.96 -3.76 2.60
N ALA A 207 -0.42 -3.56 1.40
CA ALA A 207 -0.47 -2.30 0.65
C ALA A 207 0.27 -1.13 1.32
N ILE A 208 1.26 -1.43 2.16
CA ILE A 208 2.13 -0.45 2.80
C ILE A 208 3.12 0.11 1.78
N LYS A 209 3.26 1.43 1.75
CA LYS A 209 4.16 2.17 0.84
C LYS A 209 5.30 2.86 1.57
N HIS A 210 5.04 3.31 2.79
CA HIS A 210 5.95 4.05 3.65
C HIS A 210 6.13 3.22 4.93
N TYR A 211 7.37 3.07 5.36
CA TYR A 211 7.74 2.30 6.54
C TYR A 211 9.16 2.71 6.94
N ASN A 212 9.45 2.65 8.23
CA ASN A 212 10.80 2.81 8.73
C ASN A 212 11.39 1.42 9.03
N TYR A 213 12.66 1.21 8.69
CA TYR A 213 13.33 -0.07 8.87
C TYR A 213 14.75 0.11 9.39
N ASP A 214 14.98 -0.32 10.63
CA ASP A 214 16.30 -0.41 11.22
C ASP A 214 16.89 -1.81 10.99
N SER A 215 17.93 -1.86 10.17
CA SER A 215 18.62 -3.11 9.83
C SER A 215 19.42 -3.72 10.99
N SER A 216 19.84 -2.91 11.97
CA SER A 216 20.63 -3.33 13.13
C SER A 216 19.82 -4.26 14.04
N TYR A 217 18.56 -3.91 14.24
CA TYR A 217 17.61 -4.69 15.04
C TYR A 217 16.64 -5.52 14.19
N ARG A 218 16.68 -5.36 12.87
CA ARG A 218 15.67 -5.87 11.92
C ARG A 218 14.27 -5.42 12.34
N TYR A 219 14.19 -4.21 12.86
CA TYR A 219 13.00 -3.59 13.40
C TYR A 219 12.27 -2.84 12.29
N LEU A 220 10.97 -2.99 12.24
CA LEU A 220 10.10 -2.47 11.21
C LEU A 220 8.92 -1.77 11.88
N GLU A 221 8.66 -0.55 11.43
CA GLU A 221 7.46 0.18 11.81
C GLU A 221 6.75 0.80 10.59
N PHE A 222 5.43 0.86 10.67
CA PHE A 222 4.60 1.51 9.67
C PHE A 222 3.19 1.73 10.20
N VAL A 223 2.52 2.76 9.70
CA VAL A 223 1.09 2.97 9.93
C VAL A 223 0.28 1.88 9.23
N CYS A 224 -0.60 1.24 9.99
CA CYS A 224 -1.45 0.15 9.52
C CYS A 224 -2.91 0.34 9.93
N GLY A 225 -3.45 1.52 9.67
CA GLY A 225 -4.82 1.90 10.00
C GLY A 225 -4.83 3.07 10.98
N SER A 226 -6.02 3.45 11.42
CA SER A 226 -6.26 4.52 12.37
C SER A 226 -7.22 4.07 13.46
N THR A 227 -7.20 4.79 14.57
CA THR A 227 -8.17 4.74 15.67
C THR A 227 -8.64 6.15 16.01
N HIS A 228 -9.50 6.27 17.02
CA HIS A 228 -10.02 7.54 17.47
C HIS A 228 -10.35 7.46 18.96
N TYR A 229 -9.95 8.49 19.71
CA TYR A 229 -10.34 8.67 21.11
C TYR A 229 -11.68 9.37 21.20
N ALA A 230 -12.53 8.93 22.13
CA ALA A 230 -13.91 9.41 22.25
C ALA A 230 -14.01 10.92 22.56
N ASP A 231 -12.94 11.51 23.09
CA ASP A 231 -12.78 12.91 23.46
C ASP A 231 -12.01 13.73 22.43
N GLU A 232 -11.49 13.11 21.38
CA GLU A 232 -10.77 13.78 20.29
C GLU A 232 -11.67 13.99 19.07
N THR A 233 -11.25 14.83 18.11
CA THR A 233 -11.96 15.02 16.84
C THR A 233 -11.29 14.34 15.66
N ASP A 234 -9.99 14.08 15.79
CA ASP A 234 -9.14 13.58 14.71
C ASP A 234 -8.92 12.07 14.84
N GLU A 235 -8.48 11.46 13.73
CA GLU A 235 -8.05 10.06 13.72
C GLU A 235 -6.58 9.99 14.12
N THR A 236 -6.24 9.07 15.03
CA THR A 236 -4.86 8.76 15.44
C THR A 236 -4.34 7.58 14.62
N ASP A 237 -3.11 7.64 14.12
CA ASP A 237 -2.53 6.53 13.38
C ASP A 237 -2.21 5.35 14.31
N ILE A 238 -2.39 4.13 13.79
CA ILE A 238 -1.94 2.91 14.46
C ILE A 238 -0.66 2.43 13.82
N VAL A 239 0.44 2.65 14.52
CA VAL A 239 1.77 2.19 14.14
C VAL A 239 1.95 0.75 14.57
N TRP A 240 2.22 -0.12 13.59
CA TRP A 240 2.62 -1.49 13.85
C TRP A 240 4.13 -1.55 13.99
N GLN A 241 4.59 -2.20 15.04
CA GLN A 241 6.01 -2.38 15.34
C GLN A 241 6.33 -3.87 15.43
N LEU A 242 7.34 -4.34 14.71
CA LEU A 242 7.73 -5.74 14.76
C LEU A 242 9.21 -5.97 14.38
N THR A 243 9.76 -7.05 14.90
CA THR A 243 11.11 -7.52 14.55
C THR A 243 11.03 -8.69 13.56
N LEU A 244 11.81 -8.60 12.48
CA LEU A 244 11.95 -9.67 11.50
C LEU A 244 12.95 -10.73 11.96
N ASN A 245 12.81 -11.95 11.45
CA ASN A 245 13.80 -13.00 11.67
C ASN A 245 15.13 -12.69 10.95
N SER A 246 16.16 -13.52 11.17
CA SER A 246 17.49 -13.36 10.56
C SER A 246 17.52 -13.38 9.03
N LYS A 247 16.43 -13.77 8.38
CA LYS A 247 16.25 -13.78 6.91
C LYS A 247 15.37 -12.65 6.40
N ASN A 248 15.08 -11.63 7.22
CA ASN A 248 14.17 -10.52 6.92
C ASN A 248 12.77 -10.99 6.49
N GLN A 249 12.25 -11.96 7.23
CA GLN A 249 10.93 -12.55 7.02
C GLN A 249 10.06 -12.40 8.26
N VAL A 250 8.75 -12.33 8.01
CA VAL A 250 7.72 -12.53 9.03
C VAL A 250 7.21 -13.96 8.98
N THR A 251 6.77 -14.45 10.12
CA THR A 251 6.09 -15.73 10.28
C THR A 251 4.68 -15.51 10.84
N PRO A 252 3.78 -16.50 10.76
CA PRO A 252 2.47 -16.41 11.43
C PRO A 252 2.57 -16.10 12.93
N ASN A 253 3.67 -16.46 13.59
CA ASN A 253 3.89 -16.23 15.02
C ASN A 253 4.76 -15.00 15.33
N THR A 254 5.15 -14.21 14.32
CA THR A 254 5.80 -12.91 14.56
C THR A 254 4.90 -12.06 15.45
N VAL A 255 5.48 -11.48 16.48
CA VAL A 255 4.78 -10.57 17.40
C VAL A 255 4.74 -9.19 16.75
N VAL A 256 3.58 -8.55 16.85
CA VAL A 256 3.36 -7.17 16.44
C VAL A 256 2.90 -6.40 17.67
N SER A 257 3.59 -5.30 17.95
CA SER A 257 3.21 -4.30 18.94
C SER A 257 2.44 -3.17 18.27
N PHE A 258 1.57 -2.49 19.03
CA PHE A 258 0.72 -1.41 18.52
C PHE A 258 0.93 -0.15 19.33
N GLU A 259 1.09 0.96 18.62
CA GLU A 259 1.19 2.29 19.19
C GLU A 259 0.17 3.19 18.48
N ALA A 260 -0.71 3.83 19.25
CA ALA A 260 -1.48 4.96 18.76
C ALA A 260 -0.56 6.17 18.75
N ASN A 261 -0.33 6.76 17.58
CA ASN A 261 0.61 7.87 17.43
C ASN A 261 0.03 8.87 16.42
N ASP A 262 -0.09 10.14 16.82
CA ASP A 262 -0.60 11.26 16.03
C ASP A 262 0.51 11.97 15.23
N ASP A 263 1.77 11.76 15.61
CA ASP A 263 2.97 12.41 15.06
C ASP A 263 3.92 11.41 14.37
N TRP A 264 3.42 10.26 13.88
CA TRP A 264 4.29 9.28 13.22
C TRP A 264 4.85 9.85 11.91
N GLU A 265 6.17 9.94 11.80
CA GLU A 265 6.85 10.41 10.61
C GLU A 265 7.76 9.34 9.97
N GLN A 266 7.83 9.38 8.64
CA GLN A 266 8.81 8.59 7.91
C GLN A 266 10.19 9.25 8.01
N TYR A 267 11.22 8.48 8.36
CA TYR A 267 12.62 8.94 8.37
C TYR A 267 13.51 8.21 7.35
#